data_AF-A0A3N0Z502-F1
#
_entry.id   AF-A0A3N0Z502-F1
#
_cell.length_a   1.000
_cell.length_b   1.000
_cell.length_c   1.000
_cell.angle_alpha   90.00
_cell.angle_beta   90.00
_cell.angle_gamma   90.00
#
_symmetry.space_group_name_H-M   'P 1'
#
loop_
_entity.id
_entity.type
_entity.pdbx_description
1 polymer ?
#
loop_
_entity_poly.entity_id
_entity_poly.type
_entity_poly.pdbx_seq_one_letter_code
_entity_poly.pdbx_strand_id
1 'polypeptide(L)'
;MEAADLLCKSLFRWMKNRKECAEELGELAGAALSVLSKPPVVPGGMVPLLVTATGGAAICDTSPLVEAGISSCTFNKATKLIEEDEEVGMGIQKQLQDLKDRCGGTKLGAHADELECEVTTQLMCALARRDNTHVPLDFLRGFNRATFFRHMTPGGLDPAEASRLICQALNLDRVPEIKSILKVLDAIGLDRSLSNLIVNCEEIVRRKRVTEASKLLRDSARDILEGQQELKEQLNAMQEIIQKLFQMRNLIKDLGGYSLSLTGNGQKIMDYIMGTCTDDEVVSWLQELTNRIDFLNLLQFFLERLNHIFPDLSTPDGGHIDIVFVAHGRIINRFMPAGILVPTPNIRDTILYSPWNCRLNACAAFGIAQGFIQVTNRVFHNRNGNTVYCEPDPLPQRWNSMRGSRCDIPVILLSPLTPEEGAWALFHELWVNRGMEIEDRIIIPYLVPQNQVNAFGVVPLYIFIFVTSFILMLYGRTATVHLAACLGRKETPLMPEEWRTQYAYTNDGTEMTMNLDNRNMNPMLFEALTSMFDSQEP
;
A
#
# COMPACT_ATOMS: atom_id res chain seq x y z
N MET A 1 7.89 -18.06 -5.63
CA MET A 1 7.34 -17.75 -6.97
C MET A 1 6.62 -18.94 -7.61
N GLU A 2 7.26 -20.11 -7.82
CA GLU A 2 6.59 -21.27 -8.43
C GLU A 2 5.29 -21.70 -7.71
N ALA A 3 5.28 -21.70 -6.36
CA ALA A 3 4.07 -22.01 -5.59
C ALA A 3 2.91 -21.05 -5.89
N ALA A 4 3.18 -19.75 -6.07
CA ALA A 4 2.13 -18.78 -6.40
C ALA A 4 1.61 -18.94 -7.83
N ASP A 5 2.46 -19.29 -8.79
CA ASP A 5 2.02 -19.58 -10.17
C ASP A 5 1.12 -20.82 -10.21
N LEU A 6 1.52 -21.85 -9.46
CA LEU A 6 0.76 -23.08 -9.32
C LEU A 6 -0.59 -22.81 -8.64
N LEU A 7 -0.59 -22.01 -7.56
CA LEU A 7 -1.81 -21.58 -6.87
C LEU A 7 -2.75 -20.80 -7.81
N CYS A 8 -2.25 -19.80 -8.54
CA CYS A 8 -3.04 -19.08 -9.55
C CYS A 8 -3.63 -20.04 -10.59
N LYS A 9 -2.82 -20.95 -11.14
CA LYS A 9 -3.29 -21.94 -12.12
C LYS A 9 -4.40 -22.82 -11.55
N SER A 10 -4.27 -23.27 -10.31
CA SER A 10 -5.29 -24.07 -9.62
C SER A 10 -6.56 -23.26 -9.36
N LEU A 11 -6.45 -22.00 -8.93
CA LEU A 11 -7.60 -21.10 -8.74
C LEU A 11 -8.39 -20.90 -10.03
N PHE A 12 -7.73 -20.64 -11.17
CA PHE A 12 -8.40 -20.53 -12.47
C PHE A 12 -9.04 -21.84 -12.94
N ARG A 13 -8.39 -22.98 -12.69
CA ARG A 13 -8.97 -24.31 -12.98
C ARG A 13 -10.20 -24.57 -12.11
N TRP A 14 -10.10 -24.29 -10.82
CA TRP A 14 -11.18 -24.45 -9.86
C TRP A 14 -12.39 -23.59 -10.20
N MET A 15 -12.18 -22.31 -10.52
CA MET A 15 -13.26 -21.42 -10.98
C MET A 15 -13.97 -21.97 -12.24
N LYS A 16 -13.25 -22.64 -13.13
CA LYS A 16 -13.85 -23.29 -14.32
C LYS A 16 -14.68 -24.50 -13.90
N ASN A 17 -14.14 -25.38 -13.06
CA ASN A 17 -14.83 -26.57 -12.56
C ASN A 17 -16.09 -26.23 -11.77
N ARG A 18 -16.04 -25.23 -10.87
CA ARG A 18 -17.19 -24.73 -10.11
C ARG A 18 -18.32 -24.25 -11.02
N LYS A 19 -18.00 -23.57 -12.11
CA LYS A 19 -18.99 -23.12 -13.09
C LYS A 19 -19.68 -24.30 -13.77
N GLU A 20 -18.91 -25.26 -14.27
CA GLU A 20 -19.44 -26.48 -14.90
C GLU A 20 -20.29 -27.29 -13.91
N CYS A 21 -19.84 -27.41 -12.66
CA CYS A 21 -20.61 -28.06 -11.59
C CYS A 21 -21.95 -27.35 -11.33
N ALA A 22 -21.97 -26.02 -11.24
CA ALA A 22 -23.20 -25.27 -11.03
C ALA A 22 -24.20 -25.43 -12.19
N GLU A 23 -23.70 -25.46 -13.44
CA GLU A 23 -24.52 -25.74 -14.63
C GLU A 23 -25.18 -27.12 -14.54
N GLU A 24 -24.40 -28.17 -14.20
CA GLU A 24 -24.90 -29.54 -14.08
C GLU A 24 -25.86 -29.73 -12.89
N LEU A 25 -25.60 -29.08 -11.76
CA LEU A 25 -26.54 -29.06 -10.62
C LEU A 25 -27.87 -28.39 -10.99
N GLY A 26 -27.81 -27.34 -11.82
CA GLY A 26 -28.98 -26.70 -12.41
C GLY A 26 -29.77 -27.63 -13.33
N GLU A 27 -29.08 -28.35 -14.22
CA GLU A 27 -29.70 -29.36 -15.10
C GLU A 27 -30.36 -30.48 -14.29
N LEU A 28 -29.67 -31.00 -13.28
CA LEU A 28 -30.18 -32.04 -12.38
C LEU A 28 -31.44 -31.59 -11.65
N ALA A 29 -31.45 -30.35 -11.14
CA ALA A 29 -32.61 -29.79 -10.48
C ALA A 29 -33.82 -29.62 -11.43
N GLY A 30 -33.57 -29.28 -12.69
CA GLY A 30 -34.59 -29.19 -13.75
C GLY A 30 -35.14 -30.56 -14.13
N ALA A 31 -34.27 -31.56 -14.28
CA ALA A 31 -34.65 -32.95 -14.55
C ALA A 31 -35.54 -33.51 -13.43
N ALA A 32 -35.18 -33.27 -12.16
CA ALA A 32 -35.97 -33.69 -11.00
C ALA A 32 -37.40 -33.12 -11.00
N LEU A 33 -37.58 -31.87 -11.42
CA LEU A 33 -38.91 -31.24 -11.55
C LEU A 33 -39.72 -31.81 -12.72
N SER A 34 -39.06 -32.13 -13.83
CA SER A 34 -39.72 -32.69 -15.03
C SER A 34 -40.36 -34.07 -14.78
N VAL A 35 -39.84 -34.82 -13.81
CA VAL A 35 -40.41 -36.10 -13.36
C VAL A 35 -41.76 -35.90 -12.67
N LEU A 36 -41.94 -34.79 -11.95
CA LEU A 36 -43.20 -34.48 -11.26
C LEU A 36 -44.29 -33.96 -12.21
N SER A 37 -43.93 -33.39 -13.36
CA SER A 37 -44.87 -32.78 -14.30
C SER A 37 -45.39 -33.74 -15.37
N LYS A 38 -44.83 -34.94 -15.49
CA LYS A 38 -45.40 -35.97 -16.38
C LYS A 38 -46.65 -36.56 -15.73
N PRO A 39 -47.85 -36.43 -16.33
CA PRO A 39 -49.05 -37.07 -15.81
C PRO A 39 -48.82 -38.58 -15.78
N PRO A 40 -49.38 -39.30 -14.78
CA PRO A 40 -49.24 -40.74 -14.69
C PRO A 40 -49.79 -41.36 -15.98
N VAL A 41 -48.90 -41.93 -16.80
CA VAL A 41 -49.28 -42.74 -17.95
C VAL A 41 -49.81 -44.04 -17.39
N VAL A 42 -51.12 -44.11 -17.18
CA VAL A 42 -51.81 -45.35 -16.85
C VAL A 42 -51.85 -46.19 -18.12
N PRO A 43 -51.14 -47.34 -18.19
CA PRO A 43 -51.17 -48.18 -19.36
C PRO A 43 -52.47 -48.99 -19.33
N GLY A 44 -53.48 -48.52 -20.06
CA GLY A 44 -54.62 -49.35 -20.49
C GLY A 44 -56.00 -48.83 -20.10
N GLY A 45 -56.82 -48.56 -21.13
CA GLY A 45 -58.27 -48.69 -21.08
C GLY A 45 -59.07 -47.40 -20.84
N MET A 46 -59.86 -47.00 -21.85
CA MET A 46 -60.93 -46.02 -21.73
C MET A 46 -61.93 -46.38 -20.61
N VAL A 47 -62.13 -45.49 -19.62
CA VAL A 47 -63.44 -45.15 -19.03
C VAL A 47 -63.36 -43.72 -18.45
N PRO A 48 -64.32 -42.81 -18.70
CA PRO A 48 -64.45 -41.57 -17.95
C PRO A 48 -65.20 -41.86 -16.64
N LEU A 49 -64.53 -41.75 -15.48
CA LEU A 49 -65.22 -41.78 -14.20
C LEU A 49 -64.86 -40.55 -13.35
N LEU A 50 -65.88 -39.73 -13.15
CA LEU A 50 -66.03 -38.73 -12.10
C LEU A 50 -65.78 -39.41 -10.74
N VAL A 51 -64.82 -38.93 -9.94
CA VAL A 51 -64.58 -39.42 -8.58
C VAL A 51 -64.87 -38.31 -7.57
N THR A 52 -65.89 -38.58 -6.77
CA THR A 52 -66.23 -37.96 -5.51
C THR A 52 -65.13 -38.20 -4.46
N ALA A 53 -64.88 -37.16 -3.67
CA ALA A 53 -63.98 -37.19 -2.52
C ALA A 53 -64.38 -38.24 -1.49
N THR A 54 -63.54 -39.25 -1.25
CA THR A 54 -63.37 -39.88 0.06
C THR A 54 -61.95 -40.44 0.19
N GLY A 55 -61.34 -40.23 1.36
CA GLY A 55 -59.93 -40.45 1.63
C GLY A 55 -59.46 -41.89 1.47
N GLY A 56 -58.31 -42.02 0.79
CA GLY A 56 -57.51 -43.23 0.70
C GLY A 56 -56.22 -42.87 -0.02
N ALA A 57 -55.14 -42.71 0.74
CA ALA A 57 -53.81 -42.39 0.21
C ALA A 57 -53.30 -43.58 -0.61
N ALA A 58 -53.55 -43.56 -1.92
CA ALA A 58 -52.89 -44.45 -2.87
C ALA A 58 -51.42 -44.01 -2.98
N ILE A 59 -50.54 -44.74 -2.29
CA ILE A 59 -49.10 -44.59 -2.40
C ILE A 59 -48.72 -45.12 -3.78
N CYS A 60 -48.59 -44.21 -4.74
CA CYS A 60 -48.05 -44.55 -6.05
C CYS A 60 -46.58 -44.95 -5.86
N ASP A 61 -46.25 -46.20 -6.17
CA ASP A 61 -44.88 -46.72 -6.21
C ASP A 61 -44.13 -46.10 -7.40
N THR A 62 -43.68 -44.86 -7.22
CA THR A 62 -42.83 -44.12 -8.17
C THR A 62 -41.37 -44.59 -8.17
N SER A 63 -41.06 -45.70 -7.47
CA SER A 63 -39.69 -46.19 -7.24
C SER A 63 -38.86 -46.36 -8.53
N PRO A 64 -39.37 -46.95 -9.63
CA PRO A 64 -38.54 -47.18 -10.82
C PRO A 64 -38.20 -45.89 -11.57
N LEU A 65 -39.08 -44.88 -11.51
CA LEU A 65 -38.89 -43.62 -12.22
C LEU A 65 -37.91 -42.69 -11.50
N VAL A 66 -37.90 -42.77 -10.17
CA VAL A 66 -36.92 -42.09 -9.31
C VAL A 66 -35.55 -42.76 -9.42
N GLU A 67 -35.50 -44.10 -9.46
CA GLU A 67 -34.25 -44.85 -9.69
C GLU A 67 -33.67 -44.61 -11.10
N ALA A 68 -34.50 -44.54 -12.15
CA ALA A 68 -34.03 -44.22 -13.50
C ALA A 68 -33.53 -42.76 -13.64
N GLY A 69 -34.08 -41.83 -12.84
CA GLY A 69 -33.63 -40.44 -12.79
C GLY A 69 -32.31 -40.26 -12.04
N ILE A 70 -32.11 -40.98 -10.91
CA ILE A 70 -30.87 -40.96 -10.13
C ILE A 70 -29.75 -41.77 -10.82
N SER A 71 -30.10 -42.82 -11.57
CA SER A 71 -29.16 -43.60 -12.41
C SER A 71 -28.74 -42.87 -13.71
N SER A 72 -29.16 -41.61 -13.89
CA SER A 72 -28.91 -40.84 -15.11
C SER A 72 -27.42 -40.51 -15.29
N CYS A 73 -26.98 -40.53 -16.55
CA CYS A 73 -25.65 -40.06 -16.98
C CYS A 73 -25.29 -38.67 -16.38
N THR A 74 -26.28 -37.79 -16.20
CA THR A 74 -26.13 -36.46 -15.60
C THR A 74 -25.68 -36.51 -14.13
N PHE A 75 -26.22 -37.43 -13.32
CA PHE A 75 -25.86 -37.53 -11.92
C PHE A 75 -24.43 -38.04 -11.75
N ASN A 76 -24.02 -39.02 -12.54
CA ASN A 76 -22.64 -39.51 -12.56
C ASN A 76 -21.67 -38.42 -13.04
N LYS A 77 -22.07 -37.60 -14.02
CA LYS A 77 -21.28 -36.47 -14.50
C LYS A 77 -21.10 -35.40 -13.42
N ALA A 78 -22.18 -35.01 -12.73
CA ALA A 78 -22.14 -34.06 -11.62
C ALA A 78 -21.28 -34.58 -10.46
N THR A 79 -21.42 -35.86 -10.10
CA THR A 79 -20.61 -36.50 -9.05
C THR A 79 -19.12 -36.47 -9.40
N LYS A 80 -18.76 -36.84 -10.64
CA LYS A 80 -17.37 -36.80 -11.10
C LYS A 80 -16.79 -35.37 -11.10
N LEU A 81 -17.57 -34.38 -11.54
CA LEU A 81 -17.14 -32.98 -11.51
C LEU A 81 -16.93 -32.48 -10.08
N ILE A 82 -17.77 -32.94 -9.14
CA ILE A 82 -17.64 -32.62 -7.72
C ILE A 82 -16.40 -33.25 -7.11
N GLU A 83 -16.10 -34.51 -7.42
CA GLU A 83 -14.86 -35.17 -6.99
C GLU A 83 -13.62 -34.45 -7.53
N GLU A 84 -13.64 -34.09 -8.83
CA GLU A 84 -12.56 -33.32 -9.46
C GLU A 84 -12.43 -31.90 -8.85
N ASP A 85 -13.54 -31.25 -8.49
CA ASP A 85 -13.54 -29.95 -7.82
C ASP A 85 -12.97 -30.03 -6.39
N GLU A 86 -13.37 -31.03 -5.61
CA GLU A 86 -12.86 -31.29 -4.26
C GLU A 86 -11.36 -31.59 -4.29
N GLU A 87 -10.89 -32.39 -5.25
CA GLU A 87 -9.46 -32.65 -5.44
C GLU A 87 -8.68 -31.36 -5.74
N VAL A 88 -9.20 -30.52 -6.64
CA VAL A 88 -8.58 -29.22 -6.96
C VAL A 88 -8.62 -28.28 -5.75
N GLY A 89 -9.72 -28.25 -4.99
CA GLY A 89 -9.87 -27.45 -3.78
C GLY A 89 -8.86 -27.82 -2.69
N MET A 90 -8.70 -29.11 -2.39
CA MET A 90 -7.64 -29.60 -1.50
C MET A 90 -6.25 -29.24 -2.02
N GLY A 91 -6.06 -29.31 -3.34
CA GLY A 91 -4.83 -28.86 -4.01
C GLY A 91 -4.54 -27.38 -3.75
N ILE A 92 -5.55 -26.50 -3.87
CA ILE A 92 -5.45 -25.07 -3.58
C ILE A 92 -5.09 -24.83 -2.13
N GLN A 93 -5.76 -25.49 -1.17
CA GLN A 93 -5.45 -25.35 0.25
C GLN A 93 -4.00 -25.74 0.54
N LYS A 94 -3.55 -26.88 0.00
CA LYS A 94 -2.17 -27.35 0.14
C LYS A 94 -1.17 -26.37 -0.46
N GLN A 95 -1.46 -25.83 -1.65
CA GLN A 95 -0.58 -24.86 -2.33
C GLN A 95 -0.54 -23.51 -1.62
N LEU A 96 -1.67 -23.06 -1.07
CA LEU A 96 -1.74 -21.85 -0.25
C LEU A 96 -0.96 -22.04 1.05
N GLN A 97 -1.08 -23.20 1.70
CA GLN A 97 -0.30 -23.51 2.90
C GLN A 97 1.19 -23.61 2.57
N ASP A 98 1.58 -24.28 1.47
CA ASP A 98 2.97 -24.30 1.00
C ASP A 98 3.48 -22.88 0.71
N LEU A 99 2.67 -22.04 0.07
CA LEU A 99 3.02 -20.64 -0.15
C LEU A 99 3.22 -19.90 1.17
N LYS A 100 2.32 -20.06 2.14
CA LYS A 100 2.45 -19.49 3.49
C LYS A 100 3.72 -20.00 4.20
N ASP A 101 3.98 -21.29 4.18
CA ASP A 101 5.15 -21.91 4.82
C ASP A 101 6.45 -21.39 4.19
N ARG A 102 6.49 -21.24 2.86
CA ARG A 102 7.63 -20.66 2.15
C ARG A 102 7.82 -19.18 2.44
N CYS A 103 6.73 -18.41 2.56
CA CYS A 103 6.78 -17.00 2.93
C CYS A 103 7.19 -16.79 4.39
N GLY A 104 6.74 -17.66 5.32
CA GLY A 104 7.03 -17.57 6.75
C GLY A 104 8.38 -18.15 7.15
N GLY A 105 8.82 -19.24 6.49
CA GLY A 105 10.08 -19.93 6.81
C GLY A 105 11.35 -19.13 6.55
N THR A 106 11.26 -18.02 5.80
CA THR A 106 12.40 -17.14 5.51
C THR A 106 12.65 -16.09 6.60
N LYS A 107 11.75 -15.93 7.57
CA LYS A 107 11.92 -14.98 8.68
C LYS A 107 11.42 -15.59 10.00
N LEU A 108 12.32 -16.18 10.78
CA LEU A 108 12.05 -16.55 12.18
C LEU A 108 11.66 -15.28 12.96
N GLY A 109 10.36 -15.12 13.23
CA GLY A 109 9.82 -14.01 14.03
C GLY A 109 8.99 -12.96 13.28
N ALA A 110 8.63 -13.17 12.01
CA ALA A 110 7.75 -12.24 11.30
C ALA A 110 6.32 -12.24 11.90
N HIS A 111 5.74 -11.04 12.09
CA HIS A 111 4.34 -10.89 12.49
C HIS A 111 3.39 -11.46 11.42
N ALA A 112 2.18 -11.89 11.82
CA ALA A 112 1.20 -12.49 10.91
C ALA A 112 0.89 -11.62 9.67
N ASP A 113 0.92 -10.30 9.83
CA ASP A 113 0.62 -9.35 8.74
C ASP A 113 1.75 -9.26 7.70
N GLU A 114 3.02 -9.51 8.09
CA GLU A 114 4.12 -9.61 7.13
C GLU A 114 3.97 -10.84 6.24
N LEU A 115 3.49 -11.94 6.80
CA LEU A 115 3.23 -13.17 6.06
C LEU A 115 2.12 -12.95 5.03
N GLU A 116 1.00 -12.34 5.43
CA GLU A 116 -0.11 -12.02 4.53
C GLU A 116 0.32 -11.07 3.40
N CYS A 117 1.11 -10.04 3.72
CA CYS A 117 1.68 -9.13 2.74
C CYS A 117 2.56 -9.86 1.71
N GLU A 118 3.42 -10.79 2.14
CA GLU A 118 4.30 -11.53 1.22
C GLU A 118 3.54 -12.53 0.36
N VAL A 119 2.57 -13.26 0.93
CA VAL A 119 1.67 -14.16 0.18
C VAL A 119 0.95 -13.38 -0.92
N THR A 120 0.40 -12.22 -0.56
CA THR A 120 -0.24 -11.30 -1.49
C THR A 120 0.69 -10.88 -2.61
N THR A 121 1.89 -10.42 -2.27
CA THR A 121 2.87 -9.97 -3.26
C THR A 121 3.21 -11.07 -4.25
N GLN A 122 3.40 -12.31 -3.79
CA GLN A 122 3.67 -13.42 -4.70
C GLN A 122 2.47 -13.76 -5.57
N LEU A 123 1.25 -13.69 -5.05
CA LEU A 123 0.02 -13.89 -5.82
C LEU A 123 -0.13 -12.82 -6.92
N MET A 124 0.04 -11.54 -6.57
CA MET A 124 0.03 -10.44 -7.54
C MET A 124 1.09 -10.61 -8.61
N CYS A 125 2.30 -11.06 -8.25
CA CYS A 125 3.37 -11.32 -9.22
C CYS A 125 3.02 -12.48 -10.17
N ALA A 126 2.39 -13.55 -9.66
CA ALA A 126 1.90 -14.65 -10.48
C ALA A 126 0.78 -14.20 -11.44
N LEU A 127 -0.16 -13.37 -10.97
CA LEU A 127 -1.21 -12.78 -11.83
C LEU A 127 -0.61 -11.89 -12.93
N ALA A 128 0.34 -11.01 -12.58
CA ALA A 128 1.02 -10.15 -13.53
C ALA A 128 1.68 -10.96 -14.66
N ARG A 129 2.42 -12.01 -14.31
CA ARG A 129 3.10 -12.89 -15.28
C ARG A 129 2.12 -13.62 -16.19
N ARG A 130 0.98 -14.05 -15.66
CA ARG A 130 -0.07 -14.70 -16.44
C ARG A 130 -0.65 -13.78 -17.52
N ASP A 131 -0.72 -12.49 -17.25
CA ASP A 131 -1.16 -11.46 -18.20
C ASP A 131 -0.02 -10.90 -19.07
N ASN A 132 1.13 -11.58 -19.11
CA ASN A 132 2.34 -11.11 -19.79
C ASN A 132 2.82 -9.72 -19.32
N THR A 133 2.46 -9.30 -18.11
CA THR A 133 2.93 -8.05 -17.50
C THR A 133 4.10 -8.36 -16.57
N HIS A 134 5.30 -7.90 -16.93
CA HIS A 134 6.48 -8.10 -16.10
C HIS A 134 6.58 -7.03 -15.02
N VAL A 135 6.14 -7.36 -13.80
CA VAL A 135 6.30 -6.49 -12.63
C VAL A 135 7.34 -7.08 -11.68
N PRO A 136 8.40 -6.32 -11.32
CA PRO A 136 9.39 -6.76 -10.34
C PRO A 136 8.72 -7.11 -9.02
N LEU A 137 9.11 -8.25 -8.43
CA LEU A 137 8.51 -8.74 -7.19
C LEU A 137 8.68 -7.73 -6.04
N ASP A 138 9.85 -7.10 -5.94
CA ASP A 138 10.15 -6.16 -4.86
C ASP A 138 9.41 -4.82 -5.00
N PHE A 139 9.06 -4.43 -6.22
CA PHE A 139 8.15 -3.31 -6.43
C PHE A 139 6.77 -3.61 -5.82
N LEU A 140 6.23 -4.82 -6.08
CA LEU A 140 4.99 -5.27 -5.44
C LEU A 140 5.14 -5.43 -3.92
N ARG A 141 6.33 -5.78 -3.42
CA ARG A 141 6.59 -5.81 -1.97
C ARG A 141 6.56 -4.41 -1.39
N GLY A 142 7.23 -3.44 -2.03
CA GLY A 142 7.23 -2.05 -1.62
C GLY A 142 5.82 -1.45 -1.60
N PHE A 143 5.05 -1.71 -2.66
CA PHE A 143 3.66 -1.29 -2.75
C PHE A 143 2.78 -1.94 -1.67
N ASN A 144 2.82 -3.26 -1.55
CA ASN A 144 2.02 -3.96 -0.55
C ASN A 144 2.43 -3.55 0.87
N ARG A 145 3.72 -3.45 1.17
CA ARG A 145 4.16 -2.95 2.49
C ARG A 145 3.62 -1.55 2.75
N ALA A 146 3.74 -0.63 1.79
CA ALA A 146 3.21 0.73 1.94
C ALA A 146 1.69 0.74 2.21
N THR A 147 0.97 -0.21 1.63
CA THR A 147 -0.48 -0.35 1.71
C THR A 147 -0.93 -1.05 3.00
N PHE A 148 -0.35 -2.21 3.32
CA PHE A 148 -0.70 -3.06 4.48
C PHE A 148 -0.22 -2.52 5.83
N PHE A 149 0.92 -1.82 5.90
CA PHE A 149 1.40 -1.32 7.20
C PHE A 149 0.77 0.03 7.61
N ARG A 150 -0.09 0.64 6.78
CA ARG A 150 -0.95 1.76 7.22
C ARG A 150 -1.91 1.37 8.36
N HIS A 151 -2.13 0.06 8.58
CA HIS A 151 -3.03 -0.49 9.58
C HIS A 151 -2.49 -0.48 11.04
N MET A 152 -1.25 -0.02 11.29
CA MET A 152 -0.60 -0.21 12.61
C MET A 152 -0.13 1.06 13.33
N THR A 153 -0.31 2.26 12.78
CA THR A 153 0.01 3.48 13.54
C THR A 153 -1.13 3.81 14.52
N PRO A 154 -0.86 4.07 15.80
CA PRO A 154 -1.87 4.60 16.73
C PRO A 154 -2.38 5.94 16.21
N GLY A 155 -3.60 5.97 15.68
CA GLY A 155 -4.17 7.12 14.94
C GLY A 155 -4.41 6.87 13.44
N GLY A 156 -4.11 5.68 12.93
CA GLY A 156 -4.40 5.28 11.54
C GLY A 156 -5.87 4.95 11.28
N LEU A 157 -6.30 5.20 10.06
CA LEU A 157 -7.62 4.85 9.51
C LEU A 157 -7.97 3.37 9.77
N ASP A 158 -9.22 3.13 10.17
CA ASP A 158 -9.78 1.80 10.37
C ASP A 158 -9.51 0.88 9.15
N PRO A 159 -9.12 -0.40 9.32
CA PRO A 159 -8.77 -1.29 8.22
C PRO A 159 -9.85 -1.42 7.13
N ALA A 160 -11.14 -1.43 7.52
CA ALA A 160 -12.24 -1.47 6.57
C ALA A 160 -12.40 -0.13 5.84
N GLU A 161 -12.19 0.99 6.55
CA GLU A 161 -12.18 2.34 5.97
C GLU A 161 -10.98 2.55 5.01
N ALA A 162 -9.79 2.04 5.32
CA ALA A 162 -8.59 2.11 4.49
C ALA A 162 -8.69 1.23 3.23
N SER A 163 -9.22 0.01 3.35
CA SER A 163 -9.55 -0.84 2.20
C SER A 163 -10.61 -0.17 1.32
N ARG A 164 -11.65 0.40 1.93
CA ARG A 164 -12.69 1.20 1.23
C ARG A 164 -12.10 2.45 0.57
N LEU A 165 -11.08 3.06 1.16
CA LEU A 165 -10.41 4.22 0.58
C LEU A 165 -9.50 3.84 -0.57
N ILE A 166 -8.69 2.78 -0.50
CA ILE A 166 -7.91 2.28 -1.65
C ILE A 166 -8.85 1.92 -2.82
N CYS A 167 -10.01 1.35 -2.50
CA CYS A 167 -11.12 1.11 -3.41
C CYS A 167 -11.65 2.40 -4.06
N GLN A 168 -12.08 3.36 -3.24
CA GLN A 168 -12.60 4.66 -3.70
C GLN A 168 -11.56 5.42 -4.53
N ALA A 169 -10.30 5.35 -4.13
CA ALA A 169 -9.18 6.08 -4.71
C ALA A 169 -8.72 5.49 -6.06
N LEU A 170 -9.20 4.30 -6.41
CA LEU A 170 -8.99 3.66 -7.70
C LEU A 170 -10.25 3.60 -8.58
N ASN A 171 -11.36 4.23 -8.15
CA ASN A 171 -12.71 4.03 -8.71
C ASN A 171 -13.17 2.56 -8.70
N LEU A 172 -12.67 1.79 -7.74
CA LEU A 172 -12.98 0.39 -7.54
C LEU A 172 -13.83 0.26 -6.28
N ASP A 173 -15.12 0.56 -6.34
CA ASP A 173 -16.05 0.53 -5.18
C ASP A 173 -16.16 -0.83 -4.44
N ARG A 174 -15.38 -1.86 -4.82
CA ARG A 174 -15.55 -3.26 -4.37
C ARG A 174 -14.27 -4.12 -4.33
N VAL A 175 -13.14 -3.64 -3.84
CA VAL A 175 -12.00 -4.53 -3.50
C VAL A 175 -11.98 -4.80 -1.99
N PRO A 176 -12.43 -5.98 -1.52
CA PRO A 176 -12.29 -6.29 -0.13
C PRO A 176 -10.85 -6.76 0.16
N GLU A 177 -10.44 -6.65 1.43
CA GLU A 177 -9.15 -7.11 1.96
C GLU A 177 -8.77 -8.49 1.43
N ILE A 178 -7.50 -8.87 1.35
CA ILE A 178 -7.11 -10.24 0.93
C ILE A 178 -7.55 -11.32 1.93
N LYS A 179 -7.82 -10.90 3.16
CA LYS A 179 -8.57 -11.67 4.14
C LYS A 179 -9.94 -12.11 3.59
N SER A 180 -10.52 -11.38 2.64
CA SER A 180 -11.71 -11.78 1.89
C SER A 180 -11.42 -12.86 0.87
N ILE A 181 -10.33 -12.89 0.10
CA ILE A 181 -10.02 -14.06 -0.75
C ILE A 181 -9.95 -15.33 0.11
N LEU A 182 -9.30 -15.24 1.29
CA LEU A 182 -9.24 -16.34 2.25
C LEU A 182 -10.61 -16.67 2.85
N LYS A 183 -11.38 -15.68 3.29
CA LYS A 183 -12.75 -15.86 3.78
C LYS A 183 -13.73 -16.31 2.70
N VAL A 184 -13.49 -15.98 1.44
CA VAL A 184 -14.28 -16.36 0.26
C VAL A 184 -13.93 -17.80 -0.08
N LEU A 185 -12.66 -18.21 -0.01
CA LEU A 185 -12.28 -19.62 -0.07
C LEU A 185 -12.92 -20.44 1.06
N ASP A 186 -13.02 -19.89 2.28
CA ASP A 186 -13.71 -20.52 3.41
C ASP A 186 -15.25 -20.52 3.22
N ALA A 187 -15.84 -19.41 2.76
CA ALA A 187 -17.29 -19.22 2.59
C ALA A 187 -17.87 -19.93 1.36
N ILE A 188 -17.09 -20.12 0.30
CA ILE A 188 -17.46 -20.92 -0.90
C ILE A 188 -17.42 -22.43 -0.59
N GLY A 189 -17.11 -22.80 0.66
CA GLY A 189 -17.29 -24.16 1.12
C GLY A 189 -16.15 -25.08 0.69
N LEU A 190 -14.90 -24.66 0.91
CA LEU A 190 -13.87 -25.67 1.14
C LEU A 190 -14.18 -26.56 2.35
N ASP A 191 -15.01 -26.07 3.29
CA ASP A 191 -15.47 -26.82 4.48
C ASP A 191 -16.83 -27.53 4.28
N ARG A 192 -17.63 -27.12 3.26
CA ARG A 192 -18.85 -27.84 2.88
C ARG A 192 -18.56 -28.72 1.67
N SER A 193 -18.29 -30.00 1.91
CA SER A 193 -18.08 -30.93 0.80
C SER A 193 -19.33 -30.97 -0.10
N LEU A 194 -19.14 -30.70 -1.38
CA LEU A 194 -20.17 -30.83 -2.40
C LEU A 194 -20.68 -32.28 -2.46
N SER A 195 -19.84 -33.24 -2.07
CA SER A 195 -20.22 -34.62 -1.84
C SER A 195 -21.31 -34.76 -0.75
N ASN A 196 -21.24 -34.04 0.37
CA ASN A 196 -22.28 -34.05 1.40
C ASN A 196 -23.61 -33.47 0.87
N LEU A 197 -23.54 -32.46 0.00
CA LEU A 197 -24.73 -31.92 -0.66
C LEU A 197 -25.43 -32.98 -1.53
N ILE A 198 -24.67 -33.75 -2.33
CA ILE A 198 -25.22 -34.84 -3.13
C ILE A 198 -25.87 -35.90 -2.24
N VAL A 199 -25.16 -36.37 -1.22
CA VAL A 199 -25.66 -37.41 -0.30
C VAL A 199 -26.95 -36.97 0.39
N ASN A 200 -27.00 -35.71 0.84
CA ASN A 200 -28.20 -35.12 1.43
C ASN A 200 -29.35 -35.04 0.42
N CYS A 201 -29.08 -34.62 -0.82
CA CYS A 201 -30.11 -34.59 -1.87
C CYS A 201 -30.62 -36.00 -2.22
N GLU A 202 -29.74 -37.01 -2.27
CA GLU A 202 -30.13 -38.39 -2.50
C GLU A 202 -31.06 -38.89 -1.38
N GLU A 203 -30.76 -38.57 -0.12
CA GLU A 203 -31.60 -38.91 1.03
C GLU A 203 -32.96 -38.18 0.99
N ILE A 204 -32.98 -36.89 0.64
CA ILE A 204 -34.22 -36.10 0.51
C ILE A 204 -35.09 -36.67 -0.62
N VAL A 205 -34.51 -37.08 -1.74
CA VAL A 205 -35.23 -37.72 -2.84
C VAL A 205 -35.76 -39.10 -2.43
N ARG A 206 -34.98 -39.92 -1.72
CA ARG A 206 -35.45 -41.20 -1.15
C ARG A 206 -36.65 -41.02 -0.22
N ARG A 207 -36.70 -39.91 0.53
CA ARG A 207 -37.84 -39.51 1.37
C ARG A 207 -39.03 -38.91 0.60
N LYS A 208 -39.03 -39.00 -0.74
CA LYS A 208 -40.07 -38.45 -1.65
C LYS A 208 -40.24 -36.93 -1.57
N ARG A 209 -39.21 -36.19 -1.14
CA ARG A 209 -39.24 -34.71 -1.03
C ARG A 209 -38.50 -34.02 -2.18
N VAL A 210 -38.84 -34.40 -3.40
CA VAL A 210 -38.14 -33.99 -4.63
C VAL A 210 -38.05 -32.45 -4.78
N THR A 211 -39.09 -31.71 -4.37
CA THR A 211 -39.08 -30.24 -4.40
C THR A 211 -38.04 -29.63 -3.46
N GLU A 212 -37.84 -30.21 -2.28
CA GLU A 212 -36.81 -29.76 -1.32
C GLU A 212 -35.40 -30.03 -1.88
N ALA A 213 -35.17 -31.21 -2.46
CA ALA A 213 -33.89 -31.55 -3.09
C ALA A 213 -33.57 -30.65 -4.30
N SER A 214 -34.56 -30.43 -5.18
CA SER A 214 -34.41 -29.51 -6.34
C SER A 214 -34.14 -28.07 -5.89
N LYS A 215 -34.76 -27.62 -4.79
CA LYS A 215 -34.49 -26.29 -4.23
C LYS A 215 -33.06 -26.21 -3.68
N LEU A 216 -32.64 -27.20 -2.89
CA LEU A 216 -31.31 -27.26 -2.30
C LEU A 216 -30.18 -27.28 -3.37
N LEU A 217 -30.36 -28.05 -4.45
CA LEU A 217 -29.42 -28.06 -5.58
C LEU A 217 -29.32 -26.70 -6.28
N ARG A 218 -30.46 -26.04 -6.54
CA ARG A 218 -30.49 -24.72 -7.17
C ARG A 218 -29.89 -23.63 -6.30
N ASP A 219 -30.18 -23.66 -5.00
CA ASP A 219 -29.62 -22.70 -4.06
C ASP A 219 -28.10 -22.90 -3.95
N SER A 220 -27.62 -24.14 -3.87
CA SER A 220 -26.17 -24.41 -3.86
C SER A 220 -25.47 -24.04 -5.17
N ALA A 221 -26.07 -24.32 -6.33
CA ALA A 221 -25.55 -23.90 -7.63
C ALA A 221 -25.44 -22.37 -7.71
N ARG A 222 -26.42 -21.65 -7.16
CA ARG A 222 -26.40 -20.19 -7.08
C ARG A 222 -25.28 -19.70 -6.16
N ASP A 223 -25.16 -20.25 -4.96
CA ASP A 223 -24.10 -19.89 -4.00
C ASP A 223 -22.70 -20.09 -4.61
N ILE A 224 -22.51 -21.18 -5.37
CA ILE A 224 -21.26 -21.47 -6.10
C ILE A 224 -20.98 -20.41 -7.16
N LEU A 225 -21.99 -20.04 -7.96
CA LEU A 225 -21.83 -19.03 -9.01
C LEU A 225 -21.56 -17.64 -8.42
N GLU A 226 -22.25 -17.27 -7.34
CA GLU A 226 -22.04 -16.00 -6.63
C GLU A 226 -20.62 -15.92 -6.07
N GLY A 227 -20.15 -16.97 -5.40
CA GLY A 227 -18.78 -17.05 -4.89
C GLY A 227 -17.70 -17.04 -5.98
N GLN A 228 -17.91 -17.78 -7.07
CA GLN A 228 -17.01 -17.77 -8.22
C GLN A 228 -16.90 -16.37 -8.84
N GLN A 229 -18.04 -15.67 -8.97
CA GLN A 229 -18.09 -14.32 -9.50
C GLN A 229 -17.36 -13.33 -8.57
N GLU A 230 -17.53 -13.45 -7.25
CA GLU A 230 -16.82 -12.63 -6.26
C GLU A 230 -15.29 -12.82 -6.34
N LEU A 231 -14.82 -14.07 -6.37
CA LEU A 231 -13.38 -14.37 -6.50
C LEU A 231 -12.82 -13.81 -7.82
N LYS A 232 -13.57 -13.95 -8.92
CA LYS A 232 -13.18 -13.41 -10.22
C LYS A 232 -13.08 -11.89 -10.20
N GLU A 233 -14.03 -11.20 -9.58
CA GLU A 233 -13.99 -9.75 -9.39
C GLU A 233 -12.76 -9.31 -8.58
N GLN A 234 -12.43 -10.03 -7.51
CA GLN A 234 -11.24 -9.76 -6.69
C GLN A 234 -9.93 -9.95 -7.48
N LEU A 235 -9.80 -11.03 -8.24
CA LEU A 235 -8.61 -11.28 -9.08
C LEU A 235 -8.46 -10.23 -10.19
N ASN A 236 -9.56 -9.84 -10.83
CA ASN A 236 -9.56 -8.78 -11.85
C ASN A 236 -9.15 -7.43 -11.24
N ALA A 237 -9.62 -7.09 -10.05
CA ALA A 237 -9.23 -5.87 -9.37
C ALA A 237 -7.73 -5.83 -9.03
N MET A 238 -7.16 -6.96 -8.60
CA MET A 238 -5.71 -7.08 -8.40
C MET A 238 -4.93 -6.86 -9.71
N GLN A 239 -5.38 -7.47 -10.81
CA GLN A 239 -4.78 -7.27 -12.13
C GLN A 239 -4.83 -5.80 -12.56
N GLU A 240 -5.94 -5.11 -12.32
CA GLU A 240 -6.09 -3.69 -12.62
C GLU A 240 -5.13 -2.82 -11.79
N ILE A 241 -4.98 -3.11 -10.49
CA ILE A 241 -4.01 -2.44 -9.62
C ILE A 241 -2.58 -2.60 -10.17
N ILE A 242 -2.20 -3.84 -10.51
CA ILE A 242 -0.88 -4.16 -11.09
C ILE A 242 -0.64 -3.35 -12.37
N GLN A 243 -1.62 -3.29 -13.27
CA GLN A 243 -1.53 -2.56 -14.52
C GLN A 243 -1.38 -1.05 -14.28
N LYS A 244 -2.22 -0.46 -13.42
CA LYS A 244 -2.15 0.97 -13.06
C LYS A 244 -0.80 1.34 -12.44
N LEU A 245 -0.27 0.51 -11.54
CA LEU A 245 1.04 0.71 -10.92
C LEU A 245 2.18 0.62 -11.94
N PHE A 246 2.11 -0.32 -12.87
CA PHE A 246 3.11 -0.45 -13.92
C PHE A 246 3.07 0.73 -14.89
N GLN A 247 1.87 1.17 -15.29
CA GLN A 247 1.67 2.37 -16.10
C GLN A 247 2.25 3.60 -15.39
N MET A 248 1.98 3.75 -14.08
CA MET A 248 2.51 4.83 -13.26
C MET A 248 4.05 4.83 -13.27
N ARG A 249 4.67 3.69 -13.00
CA ARG A 249 6.13 3.54 -13.04
C ARG A 249 6.72 3.96 -14.40
N ASN A 250 6.06 3.62 -15.50
CA ASN A 250 6.52 4.01 -16.83
C ASN A 250 6.33 5.52 -17.09
N LEU A 251 5.18 6.10 -16.70
CA LEU A 251 4.96 7.54 -16.80
C LEU A 251 6.03 8.34 -16.03
N ILE A 252 6.46 7.83 -14.89
CA ILE A 252 7.51 8.45 -14.06
C ILE A 252 8.88 8.35 -14.73
N LYS A 253 9.22 7.21 -15.33
CA LYS A 253 10.44 7.07 -16.13
C LYS A 253 10.46 8.04 -17.32
N ASP A 254 9.29 8.31 -17.88
CA ASP A 254 9.08 9.17 -19.04
C ASP A 254 8.57 10.58 -18.65
N LEU A 255 8.80 11.02 -17.40
CA LEU A 255 8.31 12.31 -16.89
C LEU A 255 8.92 13.51 -17.66
N GLY A 256 10.10 13.33 -18.25
CA GLY A 256 10.85 14.37 -18.93
C GLY A 256 11.74 15.17 -17.97
N GLY A 257 12.16 16.37 -18.38
CA GLY A 257 12.90 17.28 -17.50
C GLY A 257 11.98 18.19 -16.69
N TYR A 258 12.60 19.08 -15.91
CA TYR A 258 11.88 20.14 -15.18
C TYR A 258 11.04 21.00 -16.13
N SER A 259 9.85 21.38 -15.68
CA SER A 259 8.88 22.12 -16.48
C SER A 259 8.20 23.22 -15.66
N LEU A 260 7.83 24.31 -16.34
CA LEU A 260 6.98 25.38 -15.80
C LEU A 260 5.49 25.17 -16.12
N SER A 261 5.17 24.06 -16.78
CA SER A 261 3.80 23.69 -17.17
C SER A 261 3.56 22.20 -16.99
N LEU A 262 2.29 21.84 -16.82
CA LEU A 262 1.87 20.46 -16.63
C LEU A 262 1.87 19.72 -17.98
N THR A 263 2.78 18.76 -18.14
CA THR A 263 2.86 17.93 -19.34
C THR A 263 1.73 16.90 -19.37
N GLY A 264 1.48 16.27 -20.52
CA GLY A 264 0.48 15.20 -20.63
C GLY A 264 0.78 14.00 -19.72
N ASN A 265 2.05 13.62 -19.56
CA ASN A 265 2.46 12.58 -18.61
C ASN A 265 2.32 13.08 -17.17
N GLY A 266 2.71 14.32 -16.90
CA GLY A 266 2.53 14.97 -15.60
C GLY A 266 1.07 15.00 -15.14
N GLN A 267 0.14 15.33 -16.05
CA GLN A 267 -1.29 15.31 -15.75
C GLN A 267 -1.78 13.91 -15.37
N LYS A 268 -1.37 12.86 -16.09
CA LYS A 268 -1.75 11.48 -15.76
C LYS A 268 -1.20 11.03 -14.41
N ILE A 269 0.03 11.45 -14.07
CA ILE A 269 0.63 11.19 -12.75
C ILE A 269 -0.20 11.90 -11.67
N MET A 270 -0.55 13.17 -11.89
CA MET A 270 -1.38 13.95 -10.98
C MET A 270 -2.76 13.35 -10.80
N ASP A 271 -3.44 12.96 -11.87
CA ASP A 271 -4.77 12.34 -11.82
C ASP A 271 -4.75 11.06 -10.99
N TYR A 272 -3.71 10.25 -11.15
CA TYR A 272 -3.54 9.06 -10.33
C TYR A 272 -3.21 9.39 -8.88
N ILE A 273 -2.29 10.32 -8.59
CA ILE A 273 -1.95 10.68 -7.20
C ILE A 273 -3.17 11.29 -6.51
N MET A 274 -3.86 12.23 -7.14
CA MET A 274 -5.08 12.83 -6.59
C MET A 274 -6.23 11.84 -6.48
N GLY A 275 -6.30 10.87 -7.40
CA GLY A 275 -7.24 9.77 -7.32
C GLY A 275 -6.94 8.87 -6.14
N THR A 276 -5.67 8.48 -5.95
CA THR A 276 -5.23 7.42 -5.01
C THR A 276 -4.83 7.89 -3.62
N CYS A 277 -4.47 9.16 -3.45
CA CYS A 277 -3.98 9.71 -2.19
C CYS A 277 -5.15 9.94 -1.23
N THR A 278 -5.02 9.39 -0.03
CA THR A 278 -6.01 9.53 1.05
C THR A 278 -5.60 10.58 2.10
N ASP A 279 -4.50 11.28 1.86
CA ASP A 279 -4.00 12.30 2.78
C ASP A 279 -4.57 13.65 2.36
N ASP A 280 -5.54 14.15 3.13
CA ASP A 280 -6.28 15.37 2.82
C ASP A 280 -5.37 16.60 2.72
N GLU A 281 -4.28 16.66 3.48
CA GLU A 281 -3.32 17.77 3.46
C GLU A 281 -2.49 17.76 2.17
N VAL A 282 -2.08 16.57 1.70
CA VAL A 282 -1.41 16.40 0.40
C VAL A 282 -2.38 16.74 -0.74
N VAL A 283 -3.59 16.18 -0.71
CA VAL A 283 -4.61 16.41 -1.75
C VAL A 283 -4.99 17.89 -1.81
N SER A 284 -5.21 18.54 -0.66
CA SER A 284 -5.53 19.97 -0.57
C SER A 284 -4.41 20.82 -1.18
N TRP A 285 -3.14 20.54 -0.85
CA TRP A 285 -2.00 21.26 -1.41
C TRP A 285 -1.91 21.10 -2.93
N LEU A 286 -2.17 19.90 -3.45
CA LEU A 286 -2.16 19.61 -4.88
C LEU A 286 -3.36 20.21 -5.67
N GLN A 287 -4.31 20.90 -5.03
CA GLN A 287 -5.43 21.50 -5.76
C GLN A 287 -4.98 22.63 -6.69
N GLU A 288 -3.97 23.40 -6.29
CA GLU A 288 -3.42 24.50 -7.09
C GLU A 288 -2.49 24.00 -8.20
N LEU A 289 -2.61 24.58 -9.40
CA LEU A 289 -1.82 24.17 -10.56
C LEU A 289 -0.30 24.35 -10.32
N THR A 290 0.10 25.42 -9.65
CA THR A 290 1.50 25.70 -9.30
C THR A 290 2.08 24.61 -8.41
N ASN A 291 1.33 24.17 -7.40
CA ASN A 291 1.77 23.12 -6.48
C ASN A 291 1.89 21.76 -7.18
N ARG A 292 1.02 21.47 -8.17
CA ARG A 292 1.17 20.27 -9.02
C ARG A 292 2.45 20.30 -9.83
N ILE A 293 2.82 21.47 -10.36
CA ILE A 293 4.06 21.65 -11.12
C ILE A 293 5.27 21.48 -10.18
N ASP A 294 5.25 22.12 -9.01
CA ASP A 294 6.29 21.97 -7.98
C ASP A 294 6.44 20.52 -7.54
N PHE A 295 5.34 19.79 -7.38
CA PHE A 295 5.37 18.36 -7.07
C PHE A 295 6.09 17.55 -8.14
N LEU A 296 5.78 17.76 -9.41
CA LEU A 296 6.41 17.02 -10.50
C LEU A 296 7.88 17.37 -10.64
N ASN A 297 8.24 18.64 -10.46
CA ASN A 297 9.65 19.06 -10.45
C ASN A 297 10.38 18.45 -9.26
N LEU A 298 9.74 18.33 -8.10
CA LEU A 298 10.31 17.64 -6.96
C LEU A 298 10.47 16.14 -7.22
N LEU A 299 9.45 15.49 -7.79
CA LEU A 299 9.51 14.08 -8.21
C LEU A 299 10.68 13.84 -9.16
N GLN A 300 10.81 14.67 -10.21
CA GLN A 300 11.92 14.61 -11.15
C GLN A 300 13.27 14.85 -10.47
N PHE A 301 13.34 15.83 -9.58
CA PHE A 301 14.53 16.13 -8.80
C PHE A 301 15.01 14.89 -8.04
N PHE A 302 14.12 14.21 -7.32
CA PHE A 302 14.50 13.00 -6.60
C PHE A 302 14.87 11.84 -7.54
N LEU A 303 14.18 11.68 -8.67
CA LEU A 303 14.55 10.65 -9.66
C LEU A 303 15.97 10.87 -10.16
N GLU A 304 16.32 12.08 -10.58
CA GLU A 304 17.68 12.39 -11.03
C GLU A 304 18.72 12.11 -9.94
N ARG A 305 18.43 12.51 -8.70
CA ARG A 305 19.36 12.33 -7.58
C ARG A 305 19.53 10.87 -7.17
N LEU A 306 18.44 10.11 -7.16
CA LEU A 306 18.45 8.71 -6.71
C LEU A 306 18.79 7.73 -7.82
N ASN A 307 18.58 8.05 -9.11
CA ASN A 307 18.93 7.16 -10.22
C ASN A 307 20.44 6.84 -10.27
N HIS A 308 21.31 7.74 -9.81
CA HIS A 308 22.76 7.47 -9.74
C HIS A 308 23.12 6.47 -8.64
N ILE A 309 22.31 6.42 -7.59
CA ILE A 309 22.51 5.62 -6.38
C ILE A 309 21.82 4.26 -6.53
N PHE A 310 20.63 4.27 -7.13
CA PHE A 310 19.83 3.11 -7.46
C PHE A 310 19.70 3.04 -8.98
N PRO A 311 20.75 2.58 -9.69
CA PRO A 311 20.80 2.59 -11.15
C PRO A 311 19.75 1.72 -11.81
N ASP A 312 19.13 0.79 -11.04
CA ASP A 312 18.11 -0.06 -11.57
C ASP A 312 16.90 -0.21 -10.63
N LEU A 313 15.75 0.27 -11.10
CA LEU A 313 14.43 -0.04 -10.55
C LEU A 313 14.10 -1.55 -10.64
N SER A 314 14.95 -2.38 -11.27
CA SER A 314 14.72 -3.80 -11.54
C SER A 314 15.42 -4.78 -10.59
N THR A 315 16.35 -4.32 -9.73
CA THR A 315 16.99 -5.16 -8.71
C THR A 315 16.96 -4.56 -7.29
N PRO A 316 15.78 -4.49 -6.64
CA PRO A 316 15.73 -4.05 -5.24
C PRO A 316 16.31 -5.11 -4.31
N ASP A 317 17.32 -4.75 -3.53
CA ASP A 317 17.92 -5.62 -2.51
C ASP A 317 17.13 -5.62 -1.17
N GLY A 318 16.00 -4.90 -1.10
CA GLY A 318 15.19 -4.78 0.11
C GLY A 318 15.84 -4.00 1.27
N GLY A 319 16.85 -3.17 0.96
CA GLY A 319 17.66 -2.45 1.95
C GLY A 319 16.96 -1.29 2.66
N HIS A 320 17.52 -0.98 3.83
CA HIS A 320 17.24 0.24 4.56
C HIS A 320 18.33 1.27 4.27
N ILE A 321 17.95 2.54 4.12
CA ILE A 321 18.87 3.64 3.87
C ILE A 321 18.55 4.82 4.79
N ASP A 322 19.54 5.67 5.03
CA ASP A 322 19.34 6.95 5.72
C ASP A 322 19.41 8.07 4.68
N ILE A 323 18.35 8.86 4.56
CA ILE A 323 18.29 10.01 3.64
C ILE A 323 18.37 11.27 4.49
N VAL A 324 19.34 12.15 4.20
CA VAL A 324 19.47 13.45 4.87
C VAL A 324 19.06 14.57 3.92
N PHE A 325 17.96 15.25 4.22
CA PHE A 325 17.59 16.48 3.54
C PHE A 325 18.34 17.67 4.09
N VAL A 326 19.02 18.38 3.20
CA VAL A 326 19.70 19.63 3.52
C VAL A 326 19.01 20.75 2.75
N ALA A 327 18.36 21.65 3.46
CA ALA A 327 17.60 22.74 2.85
C ALA A 327 17.53 23.95 3.77
N HIS A 328 17.23 25.11 3.20
CA HIS A 328 16.78 26.23 4.01
C HIS A 328 15.40 25.88 4.56
N GLY A 329 15.19 26.20 5.83
CA GLY A 329 13.96 25.84 6.52
C GLY A 329 13.39 27.01 7.31
N ARG A 330 12.08 26.98 7.47
CA ARG A 330 11.35 27.81 8.42
C ARG A 330 10.06 27.13 8.85
N ILE A 331 9.53 27.52 9.99
CA ILE A 331 8.22 27.10 10.46
C ILE A 331 7.20 28.22 10.31
N ILE A 332 5.93 27.87 10.10
CA ILE A 332 4.80 28.81 10.03
C ILE A 332 3.75 28.48 11.09
N ASN A 333 2.87 29.44 11.39
CA ASN A 333 1.78 29.28 12.36
C ASN A 333 0.58 28.50 11.79
N ARG A 334 0.85 27.27 11.37
CA ARG A 334 -0.13 26.26 10.96
C ARG A 334 0.35 24.92 11.50
N PHE A 335 -0.56 24.13 12.06
CA PHE A 335 -0.25 22.84 12.67
C PHE A 335 -0.74 21.67 11.83
N MET A 336 -0.05 20.55 11.96
CA MET A 336 -0.41 19.27 11.36
C MET A 336 0.01 18.12 12.28
N PRO A 337 -0.67 16.96 12.24
CA PRO A 337 -0.24 15.80 13.01
C PRO A 337 1.16 15.34 12.60
N ALA A 338 2.05 15.01 13.56
CA ALA A 338 3.40 14.52 13.24
C ALA A 338 3.41 13.27 12.33
N GLY A 339 2.35 12.46 12.39
CA GLY A 339 2.17 11.27 11.56
C GLY A 339 2.21 11.53 10.05
N ILE A 340 1.92 12.77 9.60
CA ILE A 340 2.02 13.14 8.18
C ILE A 340 3.45 13.07 7.65
N LEU A 341 4.46 13.19 8.53
CA LEU A 341 5.87 13.05 8.19
C LEU A 341 6.33 11.58 8.19
N VAL A 342 5.42 10.62 8.34
CA VAL A 342 5.66 9.19 8.16
C VAL A 342 4.50 8.55 7.36
N PRO A 343 4.19 9.09 6.16
CA PRO A 343 2.94 8.85 5.45
C PRO A 343 2.78 7.40 4.98
N THR A 344 3.91 6.70 4.82
CA THR A 344 3.93 5.28 4.51
C THR A 344 4.95 4.52 5.37
N PRO A 345 4.76 3.21 5.46
CA PRO A 345 5.70 2.22 6.00
C PRO A 345 7.11 2.26 5.40
N ASN A 346 7.27 2.83 4.19
CA ASN A 346 8.57 2.94 3.55
C ASN A 346 9.42 4.04 4.17
N ILE A 347 8.81 4.97 4.92
CA ILE A 347 9.50 5.91 5.80
C ILE A 347 9.46 5.34 7.21
N ARG A 348 10.55 4.71 7.67
CA ARG A 348 10.64 4.15 9.03
C ARG A 348 10.51 5.23 10.08
N ASP A 349 11.09 6.39 9.84
CA ASP A 349 10.90 7.56 10.68
C ASP A 349 11.33 8.81 9.93
N THR A 350 10.87 9.95 10.43
CA THR A 350 11.44 11.26 10.09
C THR A 350 12.01 11.85 11.36
N ILE A 351 13.30 12.16 11.35
CA ILE A 351 14.06 12.62 12.51
C ILE A 351 14.33 14.13 12.41
N LEU A 352 13.84 14.87 13.40
CA LEU A 352 14.06 16.30 13.56
C LEU A 352 15.06 16.56 14.69
N TYR A 353 16.16 17.24 14.39
CA TYR A 353 17.25 17.44 15.35
C TYR A 353 17.13 18.74 16.14
N SER A 354 16.52 19.75 15.54
CA SER A 354 16.38 21.09 16.10
C SER A 354 15.02 21.25 16.77
N PRO A 355 14.94 21.83 17.98
CA PRO A 355 13.67 22.27 18.56
C PRO A 355 12.98 23.32 17.68
N TRP A 356 11.70 23.61 17.95
CA TRP A 356 11.04 24.72 17.27
C TRP A 356 11.69 26.05 17.61
N ASN A 357 11.68 26.95 16.62
CA ASN A 357 12.26 28.28 16.70
C ASN A 357 13.80 28.29 16.85
N CYS A 358 14.47 27.19 16.49
CA CYS A 358 15.91 27.05 16.63
C CYS A 358 16.61 26.98 15.25
N ARG A 359 17.65 27.79 15.08
CA ARG A 359 18.54 27.75 13.90
C ARG A 359 19.56 26.62 14.03
N LEU A 360 20.02 26.08 12.91
CA LEU A 360 21.19 25.20 12.88
C LEU A 360 22.40 25.99 12.42
N ASN A 361 23.55 25.71 13.02
CA ASN A 361 24.83 26.10 12.46
C ASN A 361 25.49 24.94 11.69
N ALA A 362 26.58 25.24 11.00
CA ALA A 362 27.29 24.29 10.15
C ALA A 362 27.77 23.05 10.90
N CYS A 363 28.23 23.19 12.15
CA CYS A 363 28.68 22.05 12.96
C CYS A 363 27.54 21.05 13.21
N ALA A 364 26.36 21.54 13.61
CA ALA A 364 25.21 20.68 13.81
C ALA A 364 24.70 20.08 12.50
N ALA A 365 24.61 20.88 11.44
CA ALA A 365 24.18 20.39 10.12
C ALA A 365 25.12 19.31 9.58
N PHE A 366 26.43 19.46 9.76
CA PHE A 366 27.44 18.47 9.38
C PHE A 366 27.30 17.19 10.22
N GLY A 367 27.09 17.33 11.53
CA GLY A 367 26.81 16.20 12.41
C GLY A 367 25.55 15.41 12.02
N ILE A 368 24.51 16.08 11.55
CA ILE A 368 23.30 15.41 11.02
C ILE A 368 23.62 14.66 9.72
N ALA A 369 24.31 15.35 8.80
CA ALA A 369 24.68 14.80 7.50
C ALA A 369 25.54 13.54 7.60
N GLN A 370 26.51 13.52 8.53
CA GLN A 370 27.37 12.36 8.79
C GLN A 370 26.78 11.35 9.78
N GLY A 371 25.71 11.71 10.51
CA GLY A 371 25.17 10.86 11.58
C GLY A 371 25.97 10.87 12.88
N PHE A 372 26.85 11.85 13.10
CA PHE A 372 27.63 12.01 14.33
C PHE A 372 26.87 12.72 15.45
N ILE A 373 25.79 13.42 15.12
CA ILE A 373 25.03 14.14 16.13
C ILE A 373 24.16 13.17 16.93
N GLN A 374 24.36 13.17 18.24
CA GLN A 374 23.47 12.51 19.19
C GLN A 374 22.68 13.57 19.95
N VAL A 375 21.55 13.16 20.54
CA VAL A 375 20.68 14.02 21.35
C VAL A 375 21.48 14.76 22.44
N THR A 376 22.48 14.11 23.02
CA THR A 376 23.38 14.63 24.08
C THR A 376 24.52 15.50 23.58
N ASN A 377 24.81 15.49 22.27
CA ASN A 377 25.94 16.23 21.70
C ASN A 377 25.55 17.66 21.28
N ARG A 378 24.26 18.00 21.44
CA ARG A 378 23.71 19.29 21.05
C ARG A 378 24.00 20.33 22.11
N VAL A 379 24.43 21.49 21.66
CA VAL A 379 24.65 22.67 22.48
C VAL A 379 23.79 23.79 21.91
N PHE A 380 23.15 24.57 22.78
CA PHE A 380 22.29 25.68 22.41
C PHE A 380 22.88 26.99 22.93
N HIS A 381 23.01 27.98 22.06
CA HIS A 381 23.48 29.32 22.42
C HIS A 381 22.60 30.40 21.81
N ASN A 382 22.62 31.59 22.42
CA ASN A 382 21.97 32.75 21.87
C ASN A 382 22.89 33.40 20.83
N ARG A 383 22.42 33.59 19.59
CA ARG A 383 23.19 34.22 18.51
C ARG A 383 23.62 35.66 18.85
N ASN A 384 22.82 36.36 19.66
CA ASN A 384 23.01 37.77 19.98
C ASN A 384 23.74 38.01 21.32
N GLY A 385 24.17 36.97 22.03
CA GLY A 385 24.83 37.12 23.31
C GLY A 385 25.73 35.94 23.69
N ASN A 386 26.81 36.22 24.43
CA ASN A 386 27.74 35.18 24.90
C ASN A 386 27.18 34.27 26.02
N THR A 387 25.89 34.38 26.37
CA THR A 387 25.29 33.52 27.37
C THR A 387 24.86 32.20 26.73
N VAL A 388 25.63 31.15 27.03
CA VAL A 388 25.18 29.75 26.99
C VAL A 388 23.95 29.64 27.89
N TYR A 389 22.99 28.78 27.53
CA TYR A 389 21.76 28.43 28.25
C TYR A 389 20.46 29.07 27.76
N CYS A 390 19.87 28.40 26.78
CA CYS A 390 18.44 28.09 26.77
C CYS A 390 18.34 26.58 26.49
N GLU A 391 18.61 25.73 27.50
CA GLU A 391 18.24 24.32 27.35
C GLU A 391 16.71 24.29 27.14
N PRO A 392 16.23 23.64 26.06
CA PRO A 392 14.81 23.42 25.94
C PRO A 392 14.35 22.62 27.18
N ASP A 393 13.38 23.17 27.91
CA ASP A 393 12.72 22.57 29.08
C ASP A 393 12.40 21.09 28.75
N PRO A 394 12.66 20.14 29.65
CA PRO A 394 13.20 18.83 29.31
C PRO A 394 12.50 18.19 28.12
N LEU A 395 13.29 18.03 27.06
CA LEU A 395 12.92 17.38 25.82
C LEU A 395 12.17 16.06 26.08
N PRO A 396 10.89 15.93 25.69
CA PRO A 396 10.15 14.69 25.88
C PRO A 396 10.88 13.49 25.25
N GLN A 397 10.74 12.31 25.85
CA GLN A 397 11.34 11.11 25.27
C GLN A 397 10.81 10.90 23.84
N ARG A 398 11.72 10.68 22.87
CA ARG A 398 11.42 10.52 21.43
C ARG A 398 10.83 11.74 20.72
N TRP A 399 11.00 12.96 21.27
CA TRP A 399 10.53 14.18 20.61
C TRP A 399 11.02 14.33 19.16
N ASN A 400 12.24 13.86 18.87
CA ASN A 400 12.85 13.95 17.55
C ASN A 400 12.28 12.94 16.54
N SER A 401 11.48 11.95 16.98
CA SER A 401 10.90 10.90 16.15
C SER A 401 9.47 11.25 15.77
N MET A 402 9.22 11.50 14.48
CA MET A 402 7.86 11.80 14.01
C MET A 402 6.95 10.58 14.07
N ARG A 403 7.48 9.36 13.91
CA ARG A 403 6.72 8.12 14.12
C ARG A 403 6.34 7.91 15.59
N GLY A 404 7.23 8.30 16.51
CA GLY A 404 7.02 8.16 17.95
C GLY A 404 6.13 9.25 18.55
N SER A 405 5.97 10.37 17.85
CA SER A 405 5.19 11.52 18.30
C SER A 405 3.68 11.32 18.07
N ARG A 406 2.88 11.80 19.04
CA ARG A 406 1.41 11.90 18.93
C ARG A 406 0.94 13.35 18.91
N CYS A 407 1.87 14.28 18.82
CA CYS A 407 1.61 15.70 18.92
C CYS A 407 1.43 16.31 17.53
N ASP A 408 0.69 17.41 17.48
CA ASP A 408 0.73 18.28 16.32
C ASP A 408 2.07 19.04 16.30
N ILE A 409 2.53 19.33 15.08
CA ILE A 409 3.78 20.03 14.81
C ILE A 409 3.50 21.19 13.86
N PRO A 410 4.27 22.28 13.91
CA PRO A 410 4.16 23.34 12.94
C PRO A 410 4.53 22.83 11.54
N VAL A 411 3.89 23.40 10.52
CA VAL A 411 4.25 23.16 9.13
C VAL A 411 5.65 23.71 8.89
N ILE A 412 6.54 22.82 8.44
CA ILE A 412 7.91 23.14 8.06
C ILE A 412 7.91 23.41 6.56
N LEU A 413 8.38 24.60 6.17
CA LEU A 413 8.57 24.99 4.78
C LEU A 413 10.06 24.89 4.44
N LEU A 414 10.36 24.25 3.32
CA LEU A 414 11.71 24.14 2.77
C LEU A 414 11.85 25.01 1.54
N SER A 415 12.90 25.81 1.49
CA SER A 415 13.26 26.58 0.29
C SER A 415 14.57 26.04 -0.30
N PRO A 416 14.71 26.08 -1.63
CA PRO A 416 15.88 25.53 -2.27
C PRO A 416 17.07 26.49 -2.15
N LEU A 417 18.27 25.95 -2.30
CA LEU A 417 19.48 26.74 -2.52
C LEU A 417 19.52 27.17 -3.97
N THR A 418 19.74 28.46 -4.17
CA THR A 418 19.83 29.11 -5.47
C THR A 418 21.28 29.31 -5.91
N PRO A 419 21.56 29.43 -7.23
CA PRO A 419 22.92 29.65 -7.74
C PRO A 419 23.61 30.93 -7.24
N GLU A 420 22.86 31.87 -6.66
CA GLU A 420 23.39 33.10 -6.08
C GLU A 420 24.05 32.86 -4.72
N GLU A 421 23.76 31.74 -4.08
CA GLU A 421 24.32 31.37 -2.78
C GLU A 421 25.65 30.64 -2.94
N GLY A 422 26.67 31.04 -2.16
CA GLY A 422 27.99 30.39 -2.20
C GLY A 422 27.95 28.88 -1.93
N ALA A 423 27.00 28.43 -1.09
CA ALA A 423 26.79 27.02 -0.77
C ALA A 423 26.38 26.19 -2.00
N TRP A 424 25.69 26.81 -2.97
CA TRP A 424 25.18 26.11 -4.15
C TRP A 424 26.32 25.55 -4.99
N ALA A 425 27.35 26.35 -5.27
CA ALA A 425 28.49 25.92 -6.08
C ALA A 425 29.25 24.76 -5.42
N LEU A 426 29.42 24.83 -4.09
CA LEU A 426 30.10 23.79 -3.30
C LEU A 426 29.31 22.47 -3.31
N PHE A 427 27.99 22.53 -3.08
CA PHE A 427 27.15 21.34 -3.16
C PHE A 427 27.07 20.76 -4.58
N HIS A 428 27.03 21.61 -5.60
CA HIS A 428 27.06 21.19 -6.99
C HIS A 428 28.37 20.45 -7.31
N GLU A 429 29.51 20.99 -6.89
CA GLU A 429 30.82 20.34 -7.08
C GLU A 429 30.91 18.99 -6.35
N LEU A 430 30.50 18.94 -5.08
CA LEU A 430 30.43 17.69 -4.31
C LEU A 430 29.63 16.62 -5.03
N TRP A 431 28.47 17.02 -5.57
CA TRP A 431 27.56 16.11 -6.27
C TRP A 431 28.22 15.50 -7.50
N VAL A 432 28.80 16.35 -8.36
CA VAL A 432 29.43 15.91 -9.62
C VAL A 432 30.62 15.00 -9.37
N ASN A 433 31.40 15.23 -8.31
CA ASN A 433 32.70 14.60 -8.14
C ASN A 433 32.71 13.32 -7.29
N ARG A 434 31.80 13.17 -6.31
CA ARG A 434 31.92 12.11 -5.30
C ARG A 434 30.67 11.26 -5.09
N GLY A 435 29.53 11.66 -5.64
CA GLY A 435 28.25 11.18 -5.15
C GLY A 435 28.00 11.69 -3.72
N MET A 436 26.74 11.75 -3.30
CA MET A 436 26.38 12.20 -1.94
C MET A 436 26.16 11.04 -0.97
N GLU A 437 26.79 9.90 -1.24
CA GLU A 437 26.83 8.77 -0.31
C GLU A 437 27.99 8.95 0.65
N ILE A 438 27.70 9.07 1.94
CA ILE A 438 28.72 9.18 2.98
C ILE A 438 28.31 8.28 4.15
N GLU A 439 29.17 7.32 4.50
CA GLU A 439 28.98 6.43 5.65
C GLU A 439 27.56 5.84 5.74
N ASP A 440 27.10 5.25 4.62
CA ASP A 440 25.77 4.63 4.44
C ASP A 440 24.56 5.59 4.45
N ARG A 441 24.81 6.90 4.41
CA ARG A 441 23.79 7.95 4.28
C ARG A 441 23.80 8.58 2.90
N ILE A 442 22.62 8.96 2.41
CA ILE A 442 22.43 9.69 1.16
C ILE A 442 22.05 11.13 1.50
N ILE A 443 22.93 12.09 1.18
CA ILE A 443 22.67 13.51 1.40
C ILE A 443 21.99 14.10 0.17
N ILE A 444 20.80 14.68 0.35
CA ILE A 444 20.04 15.31 -0.73
C ILE A 444 19.88 16.79 -0.40
N PRO A 445 20.80 17.65 -0.88
CA PRO A 445 20.63 19.09 -0.77
C PRO A 445 19.55 19.56 -1.73
N TYR A 446 18.61 20.41 -1.28
CA TYR A 446 17.55 20.95 -2.13
C TYR A 446 18.10 22.04 -3.06
N LEU A 447 18.84 21.62 -4.09
CA LEU A 447 19.52 22.51 -5.04
C LEU A 447 18.64 22.75 -6.27
N VAL A 448 18.47 24.03 -6.63
CA VAL A 448 17.89 24.36 -7.94
C VAL A 448 18.94 24.19 -9.05
N PRO A 449 18.67 23.47 -10.16
CA PRO A 449 19.56 23.51 -11.32
C PRO A 449 19.72 24.95 -11.84
N GLN A 450 20.92 25.33 -12.29
CA GLN A 450 21.28 26.72 -12.61
C GLN A 450 20.32 27.42 -13.58
N ASN A 451 19.76 26.68 -14.54
CA ASN A 451 18.85 27.20 -15.56
C ASN A 451 17.36 27.03 -15.21
N GLN A 452 17.03 26.66 -13.97
CA GLN A 452 15.69 26.24 -13.54
C GLN A 452 15.22 26.93 -12.26
N VAL A 453 15.79 28.10 -11.91
CA VAL A 453 15.44 28.86 -10.68
C VAL A 453 13.93 29.05 -10.52
N ASN A 454 13.24 29.34 -11.62
CA ASN A 454 11.79 29.58 -11.62
C ASN A 454 10.93 28.32 -11.52
N ALA A 455 11.51 27.12 -11.63
CA ALA A 455 10.80 25.85 -11.58
C ALA A 455 10.72 25.26 -10.17
N PHE A 456 11.36 25.90 -9.18
CA PHE A 456 11.45 25.41 -7.82
C PHE A 456 10.95 26.45 -6.83
N GLY A 457 9.84 26.14 -6.17
CA GLY A 457 9.26 26.96 -5.12
C GLY A 457 9.67 26.58 -3.70
N VAL A 458 9.04 27.26 -2.74
CA VAL A 458 9.05 26.85 -1.33
C VAL A 458 8.02 25.73 -1.17
N VAL A 459 8.46 24.55 -0.70
CA VAL A 459 7.60 23.37 -0.61
C VAL A 459 7.53 22.87 0.83
N PRO A 460 6.36 22.46 1.34
CA PRO A 460 6.26 21.89 2.67
C PRO A 460 7.04 20.58 2.83
N LEU A 461 7.61 20.33 4.00
CA LEU A 461 8.36 19.10 4.28
C LEU A 461 7.50 17.84 4.08
N TYR A 462 6.21 17.87 4.43
CA TYR A 462 5.36 16.69 4.24
C TYR A 462 5.21 16.29 2.76
N ILE A 463 5.30 17.24 1.82
CA ILE A 463 5.34 16.96 0.38
C ILE A 463 6.68 16.30 0.00
N PHE A 464 7.81 16.79 0.55
CA PHE A 464 9.11 16.12 0.40
C PHE A 464 9.07 14.67 0.88
N ILE A 465 8.54 14.44 2.09
CA ILE A 465 8.42 13.09 2.63
C ILE A 465 7.49 12.23 1.75
N PHE A 466 6.38 12.79 1.27
CA PHE A 466 5.46 12.07 0.39
C PHE A 466 6.14 11.64 -0.93
N VAL A 467 6.82 12.55 -1.62
CA VAL A 467 7.58 12.24 -2.84
C VAL A 467 8.66 11.20 -2.56
N THR A 468 9.39 11.34 -1.45
CA THR A 468 10.43 10.39 -1.04
C THR A 468 9.84 9.00 -0.80
N SER A 469 8.77 8.93 -0.03
CA SER A 469 8.01 7.71 0.24
C SER A 469 7.55 7.05 -1.05
N PHE A 470 7.00 7.84 -1.97
CA PHE A 470 6.53 7.36 -3.26
C PHE A 470 7.66 6.77 -4.09
N ILE A 471 8.81 7.44 -4.16
CA ILE A 471 9.97 6.94 -4.91
C ILE A 471 10.57 5.70 -4.25
N LEU A 472 10.70 5.67 -2.93
CA LEU A 472 11.17 4.49 -2.20
C LEU A 472 10.28 3.28 -2.45
N MET A 473 8.97 3.48 -2.58
CA MET A 473 8.03 2.43 -3.00
C MET A 473 8.35 1.92 -4.40
N LEU A 474 8.66 2.80 -5.37
CA LEU A 474 9.07 2.38 -6.72
C LEU A 474 10.37 1.56 -6.69
N TYR A 475 11.29 1.90 -5.77
CA TYR A 475 12.57 1.21 -5.58
C TYR A 475 12.50 0.02 -4.62
N GLY A 476 11.36 -0.26 -3.98
CA GLY A 476 11.25 -1.33 -2.98
C GLY A 476 12.14 -1.13 -1.74
N ARG A 477 12.51 0.11 -1.42
CA ARG A 477 13.40 0.49 -0.30
C ARG A 477 12.61 1.02 0.89
N THR A 478 13.26 1.03 2.05
CA THR A 478 12.78 1.78 3.22
C THR A 478 13.83 2.80 3.63
N ALA A 479 13.42 3.95 4.14
CA ALA A 479 14.35 4.98 4.60
C ALA A 479 14.01 5.52 5.98
N THR A 480 15.04 5.95 6.70
CA THR A 480 14.89 6.92 7.79
C THR A 480 15.27 8.28 7.19
N VAL A 481 14.38 9.25 7.29
CA VAL A 481 14.63 10.60 6.80
C VAL A 481 15.15 11.46 7.94
N HIS A 482 16.21 12.21 7.69
CA HIS A 482 16.82 13.16 8.62
C HIS A 482 16.71 14.55 8.02
N LEU A 483 16.29 15.52 8.82
CA LEU A 483 16.23 16.91 8.37
C LEU A 483 17.37 17.74 8.96
N ALA A 484 18.19 18.31 8.09
CA ALA A 484 19.14 19.38 8.37
C ALA A 484 18.63 20.69 7.74
N ALA A 485 17.80 21.42 8.48
CA ALA A 485 17.25 22.70 8.05
C ALA A 485 16.94 23.58 9.26
N CYS A 486 17.20 24.88 9.18
CA CYS A 486 16.82 25.83 10.22
C CYS A 486 15.31 25.74 10.49
N LEU A 487 14.89 25.76 11.75
CA LEU A 487 13.47 25.72 12.14
C LEU A 487 13.07 27.01 12.86
N GLY A 488 13.67 28.12 12.41
CA GLY A 488 13.35 29.46 12.89
C GLY A 488 12.02 29.98 12.35
N ARG A 489 11.48 31.01 13.01
CA ARG A 489 10.30 31.76 12.55
C ARG A 489 10.70 33.15 12.06
N LYS A 490 9.94 33.69 11.10
CA LYS A 490 10.18 35.03 10.54
C LYS A 490 9.33 36.13 11.20
N GLU A 491 8.38 35.79 12.07
CA GLU A 491 7.30 36.70 12.48
C GLU A 491 7.05 36.80 13.99
N THR A 492 6.73 38.03 14.42
CA THR A 492 5.89 38.38 15.57
C THR A 492 4.41 38.18 15.22
N PRO A 493 3.52 37.72 16.13
CA PRO A 493 3.61 37.85 17.59
C PRO A 493 4.28 36.69 18.34
N LEU A 494 4.32 36.81 19.68
CA LEU A 494 4.77 35.77 20.61
C LEU A 494 4.06 34.43 20.36
N MET A 495 4.80 33.34 20.60
CA MET A 495 4.34 31.96 20.43
C MET A 495 2.97 31.73 21.09
N PRO A 496 1.96 31.22 20.37
CA PRO A 496 0.70 30.77 20.96
C PRO A 496 0.94 29.73 22.06
N GLU A 497 0.07 29.71 23.08
CA GLU A 497 0.20 28.83 24.24
C GLU A 497 0.22 27.34 23.84
N GLU A 498 -0.51 26.99 22.79
CA GLU A 498 -0.59 25.64 22.19
C GLU A 498 0.79 25.08 21.82
N TRP A 499 1.68 25.91 21.29
CA TRP A 499 3.04 25.51 20.91
C TRP A 499 3.87 25.04 22.12
N ARG A 500 3.60 25.57 23.32
CA ARG A 500 4.30 25.17 24.55
C ARG A 500 3.87 23.80 25.05
N THR A 501 2.70 23.33 24.62
CA THR A 501 2.11 22.07 25.11
C THR A 501 2.48 20.86 24.25
N GLN A 502 2.93 21.09 23.01
CA GLN A 502 3.04 20.03 22.00
C GLN A 502 4.49 19.59 21.71
N TYR A 503 5.51 20.40 22.04
CA TYR A 503 6.88 20.10 21.63
C TYR A 503 7.95 20.94 22.35
N ALA A 504 9.21 20.57 22.15
CA ALA A 504 10.35 21.37 22.58
C ALA A 504 10.55 22.62 21.72
N TYR A 505 10.43 23.79 22.32
CA TYR A 505 10.66 25.08 21.66
C TYR A 505 11.84 25.80 22.29
N THR A 506 12.36 26.80 21.58
CA THR A 506 13.45 27.66 22.05
C THR A 506 13.09 29.14 21.94
N ASN A 507 13.84 29.98 22.66
CA ASN A 507 13.70 31.43 22.58
C ASN A 507 14.19 31.96 21.22
N ASP A 508 13.68 33.13 20.82
CA ASP A 508 14.12 33.78 19.58
C ASP A 508 15.64 34.01 19.60
N GLY A 509 16.29 33.74 18.46
CA GLY A 509 17.74 33.87 18.33
C GLY A 509 18.54 32.68 18.88
N THR A 510 17.88 31.58 19.28
CA THR A 510 18.57 30.35 19.67
C THR A 510 19.14 29.64 18.44
N GLU A 511 20.40 29.23 18.54
CA GLU A 511 21.12 28.45 17.56
C GLU A 511 21.60 27.13 18.18
N MET A 512 21.45 26.04 17.45
CA MET A 512 21.92 24.72 17.81
C MET A 512 23.25 24.44 17.12
N THR A 513 24.20 23.97 17.91
CA THR A 513 25.50 23.49 17.46
C THR A 513 25.86 22.14 18.08
N MET A 514 27.03 21.62 17.74
CA MET A 514 27.64 20.48 18.40
C MET A 514 29.16 20.66 18.47
N ASN A 515 29.78 20.02 19.46
CA ASN A 515 31.23 19.91 19.52
C ASN A 515 31.71 18.86 18.51
N LEU A 516 32.41 19.31 17.46
CA LEU A 516 33.04 18.41 16.48
C LEU A 516 34.49 18.12 16.89
N ASP A 517 34.90 16.85 16.81
CA ASP A 517 36.34 16.51 16.76
C ASP A 517 36.79 16.69 15.30
N ASN A 518 37.73 17.59 15.07
CA ASN A 518 38.20 17.98 13.73
C ASN A 518 38.84 16.83 12.92
N ARG A 519 39.09 15.66 13.52
CA ARG A 519 39.92 14.61 12.92
C ARG A 519 39.28 13.82 11.78
N ASN A 520 37.97 13.93 11.53
CA ASN A 520 37.26 13.14 10.50
C ASN A 520 36.30 13.98 9.63
N MET A 521 36.57 15.27 9.45
CA MET A 521 35.66 16.13 8.69
C MET A 521 35.92 16.04 7.19
N ASN A 522 34.87 15.83 6.38
CA ASN A 522 34.92 16.11 4.96
C ASN A 522 34.94 17.64 4.77
N PRO A 523 36.08 18.24 4.38
CA PRO A 523 36.25 19.68 4.43
C PRO A 523 35.31 20.39 3.45
N MET A 524 35.07 19.80 2.28
CA MET A 524 34.23 20.41 1.25
C MET A 524 32.74 20.39 1.63
N LEU A 525 32.26 19.29 2.24
CA LEU A 525 30.89 19.25 2.78
C LEU A 525 30.72 20.25 3.93
N PHE A 526 31.70 20.32 4.83
CA PHE A 526 31.64 21.26 5.94
C PHE A 526 31.66 22.72 5.46
N GLU A 527 32.48 23.04 4.45
CA GLU A 527 32.52 24.36 3.83
C GLU A 527 31.17 24.72 3.16
N ALA A 528 30.55 23.77 2.44
CA ALA A 528 29.23 23.97 1.84
C ALA A 528 28.17 24.29 2.91
N LEU A 529 28.18 23.54 4.01
CA LEU A 529 27.27 23.76 5.15
C LEU A 529 27.58 25.06 5.90
N THR A 530 28.86 25.45 6.00
CA THR A 530 29.28 26.74 6.57
C THR A 530 28.73 27.89 5.75
N SER A 531 28.88 27.82 4.42
CA SER A 531 28.31 28.85 3.53
C SER A 531 26.79 28.92 3.63
N MET A 532 26.11 27.82 3.93
CA MET A 532 24.65 27.74 3.98
C MET A 532 24.07 28.19 5.33
N PHE A 533 24.66 27.75 6.44
CA PHE A 533 24.08 27.90 7.77
C PHE A 533 24.72 29.03 8.60
N ASP A 534 25.98 29.40 8.31
CA ASP A 534 26.72 30.39 9.11
C ASP A 534 26.86 31.75 8.40
N SER A 535 26.41 31.87 7.15
CA SER A 535 26.41 33.14 6.43
C SER A 535 25.47 34.16 7.13
N GLN A 536 25.93 35.42 7.21
CA GLN A 536 25.44 36.36 8.22
C GLN A 536 24.04 36.95 8.02
N GLU A 537 23.27 36.61 6.97
CA GLU A 537 21.97 37.24 6.71
C GLU A 537 20.81 36.24 6.51
N PRO A 538 19.61 36.51 7.06
CA PRO A 538 18.37 35.76 6.80
C PRO A 538 17.67 36.13 5.50
#